data_AF-A0A5Q4GF77-F1
#
_entry.id   AF-A0A5Q4GF77-F1
#
_cell.length_a   1.000
_cell.length_b   1.000
_cell.length_c   1.000
_cell.angle_alpha   90.00
_cell.angle_beta   90.00
_cell.angle_gamma   90.00
#
_symmetry.space_group_name_H-M   'P 1'
#
loop_
_entity.id
_entity.type
_entity.pdbx_description
1 polymer ?
#
loop_
_entity_poly.entity_id
_entity_poly.type
_entity_poly.pdbx_seq_one_letter_code
_entity_poly.pdbx_strand_id
1 'polypeptide(L)'
;MVQQPFDSRSTVTLPFYEYIADAEPGCAHCRGGFTVLQRLSDPTLDSCPQCRTPIRRVISPPSLVSGQSDLKPSRLEQAGFTQYRKVGKGVYEKTAGKGPGVISAD
;
A
#
# COMPACT_ATOMS: atom_id res chain seq x y z
N MET A 1 -18.43 3.00 -26.32
CA MET A 1 -18.09 2.83 -24.89
C MET A 1 -18.67 1.50 -24.45
N VAL A 2 -17.87 0.43 -24.40
CA VAL A 2 -18.34 -0.88 -23.93
C VAL A 2 -18.22 -0.86 -22.41
N GLN A 3 -19.31 -0.49 -21.73
CA GLN A 3 -19.40 -0.62 -20.28
C GLN A 3 -19.46 -2.13 -19.98
N GLN A 4 -18.36 -2.70 -19.50
CA GLN A 4 -18.35 -4.12 -19.13
C GLN A 4 -19.34 -4.38 -17.98
N PRO A 5 -20.08 -5.51 -18.00
CA PRO A 5 -21.00 -5.85 -16.94
C PRO A 5 -20.24 -6.09 -15.62
N PHE A 6 -20.69 -5.43 -14.56
CA PHE A 6 -20.15 -5.60 -13.21
C PHE A 6 -20.75 -6.89 -12.62
N ASP A 7 -20.07 -8.02 -12.85
CA ASP A 7 -20.44 -9.30 -12.25
C ASP A 7 -20.15 -9.27 -10.74
N SER A 8 -21.22 -9.28 -9.95
CA SER A 8 -21.21 -9.09 -8.49
C SER A 8 -20.80 -10.32 -7.68
N ARG A 9 -20.41 -11.43 -8.33
CA ARG A 9 -20.12 -12.72 -7.66
C ARG A 9 -18.67 -13.14 -7.64
N SER A 10 -17.76 -12.32 -8.15
CA SER A 10 -16.34 -12.63 -8.16
C SER A 10 -15.63 -11.66 -7.22
N THR A 11 -14.86 -12.15 -6.24
CA THR A 11 -13.91 -11.33 -5.48
C THR A 11 -12.78 -10.96 -6.43
N VAL A 12 -13.08 -10.10 -7.41
CA VAL A 12 -12.13 -9.66 -8.42
C VAL A 12 -11.11 -8.80 -7.71
N THR A 13 -9.90 -9.33 -7.58
CA THR A 13 -8.75 -8.50 -7.21
C THR A 13 -8.60 -7.47 -8.33
N LEU A 14 -8.91 -6.22 -8.03
CA LEU A 14 -8.82 -5.06 -8.92
C LEU A 14 -7.57 -4.28 -8.51
N PRO A 15 -6.38 -4.69 -8.98
CA PRO A 15 -5.17 -3.92 -8.76
C PRO A 15 -5.22 -2.58 -9.50
N PHE A 16 -4.43 -1.64 -9.01
CA PHE A 16 -4.04 -0.47 -9.76
C PHE A 16 -2.82 -0.80 -10.61
N TYR A 17 -2.83 -0.36 -11.88
CA TYR A 17 -1.67 -0.40 -12.75
C TYR A 17 -1.35 1.00 -13.24
N GLU A 18 -0.05 1.30 -13.29
CA GLU A 18 0.47 2.57 -13.79
C GLU A 18 1.02 2.40 -15.20
N TYR A 19 0.79 3.40 -16.04
CA TYR A 19 1.26 3.45 -17.42
C TYR A 19 1.87 4.81 -17.73
N ILE A 20 2.85 4.85 -18.62
CA ILE A 20 3.49 6.09 -19.11
C ILE A 20 3.71 6.01 -20.63
N ALA A 21 3.76 7.17 -21.30
CA ALA A 21 4.14 7.26 -22.71
C ALA A 21 5.50 6.61 -22.97
N ASP A 22 5.58 5.84 -24.05
CA ASP A 22 6.81 5.12 -24.43
C ASP A 22 7.82 6.03 -25.15
N ALA A 23 7.31 7.03 -25.88
CA ALA A 23 8.11 8.02 -26.58
C ALA A 23 7.39 9.37 -26.62
N GLU A 24 8.16 10.45 -26.82
CA GLU A 24 7.59 11.77 -27.09
C GLU A 24 7.15 11.89 -28.57
N PRO A 25 6.07 12.64 -28.86
CA PRO A 25 5.26 13.43 -27.91
C PRO A 25 4.10 12.62 -27.29
N GLY A 26 4.02 12.62 -25.96
CA GLY A 26 2.83 12.20 -25.20
C GLY A 26 1.90 13.38 -24.92
N CYS A 27 0.59 13.14 -24.78
CA CYS A 27 -0.35 14.17 -24.31
C CYS A 27 -0.24 14.41 -22.80
N ALA A 28 -0.94 15.41 -22.26
CA ALA A 28 -0.93 15.74 -20.83
C ALA A 28 -1.29 14.56 -19.92
N HIS A 29 -2.10 13.60 -20.39
CA HIS A 29 -2.51 12.44 -19.62
C HIS A 29 -1.45 11.33 -19.53
N CYS A 30 -0.77 11.01 -20.64
CA CYS A 30 0.20 9.91 -20.65
C CYS A 30 1.65 10.35 -20.42
N ARG A 31 1.97 11.63 -20.62
CA ARG A 31 3.34 12.14 -20.48
C ARG A 31 3.85 12.06 -19.04
N GLY A 32 3.01 12.41 -18.06
CA GLY A 32 3.35 12.31 -16.63
C GLY A 32 3.06 10.94 -16.00
N GLY A 33 2.54 10.01 -16.79
CA GLY A 33 1.99 8.74 -16.30
C GLY A 33 0.59 8.87 -15.71
N PHE A 34 -0.15 7.76 -15.73
CA PHE A 34 -1.50 7.66 -15.18
C PHE A 34 -1.75 6.27 -14.58
N THR A 35 -2.71 6.20 -13.65
CA THR A 35 -3.09 4.98 -12.97
C THR A 35 -4.49 4.56 -13.39
N VAL A 36 -4.68 3.26 -13.61
CA VAL A 36 -6.00 2.66 -13.90
C VAL A 36 -6.30 1.53 -12.93
N LEU A 37 -7.56 1.43 -12.52
CA LEU A 37 -8.08 0.26 -11.84
C LEU A 37 -8.44 -0.79 -12.91
N GLN A 38 -7.78 -1.94 -12.88
CA GLN A 38 -7.88 -2.94 -13.95
C GLN A 38 -7.98 -4.34 -13.34
N ARG A 39 -8.76 -5.25 -13.92
CA ARG A 39 -8.80 -6.64 -13.44
C ARG A 39 -7.48 -7.34 -13.79
N LEU A 40 -7.10 -8.33 -12.99
CA LEU A 40 -5.93 -9.15 -13.31
C LEU A 40 -6.05 -9.89 -14.65
N SER A 41 -7.28 -10.23 -15.07
CA SER A 41 -7.59 -10.91 -16.32
C SER A 41 -7.69 -9.99 -17.54
N ASP A 42 -7.70 -8.67 -17.35
CA ASP A 42 -7.85 -7.74 -18.47
C ASP A 42 -6.55 -7.64 -19.27
N PRO A 43 -6.61 -7.46 -20.60
CA PRO A 43 -5.42 -7.27 -21.43
C PRO A 43 -4.71 -5.96 -21.07
N THR A 44 -3.38 -5.95 -21.14
CA THR A 44 -2.58 -4.74 -20.92
C THR A 44 -2.94 -3.63 -21.91
N LEU A 45 -2.84 -2.38 -21.47
CA LEU A 45 -3.03 -1.23 -22.36
C LEU A 45 -1.74 -0.93 -23.11
N ASP A 46 -1.80 -0.95 -24.44
CA ASP A 46 -0.67 -0.65 -25.32
C ASP A 46 -0.74 0.76 -25.93
N SER A 47 -1.85 1.48 -25.71
CA SER A 47 -2.05 2.83 -26.25
C SER A 47 -2.80 3.74 -25.27
N CYS A 48 -2.42 5.02 -25.26
CA CYS A 48 -3.07 6.03 -24.43
C CYS A 48 -4.55 6.19 -24.83
N PRO A 49 -5.50 6.15 -23.87
CA PRO A 49 -6.93 6.25 -24.17
C PRO A 49 -7.35 7.64 -24.70
N GLN A 50 -6.50 8.66 -24.55
CA GLN A 50 -6.79 10.02 -25.00
C GLN A 50 -6.15 10.36 -26.35
N CYS A 51 -4.85 10.08 -26.53
CA CYS A 51 -4.10 10.48 -27.72
C CYS A 51 -3.65 9.32 -28.60
N ARG A 52 -3.87 8.06 -28.18
CA ARG A 52 -3.46 6.83 -28.87
C ARG A 52 -1.95 6.64 -29.05
N THR A 53 -1.11 7.51 -28.47
CA THR A 53 0.35 7.28 -28.40
C THR A 53 0.65 5.96 -27.69
N PRO A 54 1.68 5.19 -28.13
CA PRO A 54 2.15 4.01 -27.41
C PRO A 54 2.48 4.30 -25.95
N ILE A 55 2.08 3.38 -25.07
CA ILE A 55 2.35 3.44 -23.63
C ILE A 55 2.91 2.10 -23.17
N ARG A 56 3.65 2.12 -22.07
CA ARG A 56 4.08 0.90 -21.36
C ARG A 56 3.61 0.94 -19.92
N ARG A 57 3.40 -0.25 -19.36
CA ARG A 57 3.14 -0.42 -17.93
C ARG A 57 4.43 -0.16 -17.14
N VAL A 58 4.30 0.49 -15.99
CA VAL A 58 5.40 0.73 -15.04
C VAL A 58 5.13 0.01 -13.73
N ILE A 59 6.22 -0.38 -13.06
CA ILE A 59 6.14 -0.94 -11.71
C ILE A 59 5.94 0.23 -10.75
N SER A 60 4.82 0.22 -10.04
CA SER A 60 4.54 1.22 -9.00
C SER A 60 5.66 1.20 -7.94
N PRO A 61 6.17 2.37 -7.52
CA PRO A 61 7.11 2.43 -6.42
C PRO A 61 6.44 1.90 -5.14
N PRO A 62 7.11 1.04 -4.36
CA PRO A 62 6.59 0.66 -3.06
C PRO A 62 6.54 1.89 -2.15
N SER A 63 5.54 1.95 -1.27
CA SER A 63 5.51 2.93 -0.18
C SER A 63 6.63 2.60 0.80
N LEU A 64 7.81 3.17 0.58
CA LEU A 64 8.95 3.03 1.48
C LEU A 64 8.84 4.06 2.60
N VAL A 65 8.66 3.60 3.84
CA VAL A 65 8.87 4.44 5.00
C VAL A 65 10.37 4.47 5.25
N SER A 66 11.02 5.59 4.91
CA SER A 66 12.44 5.81 5.22
C SER A 66 12.60 6.15 6.71
N GLY A 67 13.37 5.35 7.45
CA GLY A 67 13.69 5.60 8.86
C GLY A 67 13.47 4.37 9.74
N GLN A 68 14.01 4.42 10.96
CA GLN A 68 13.64 3.48 12.02
C GLN A 68 12.20 3.80 12.45
N SER A 69 11.35 2.79 12.63
CA SER A 69 10.07 2.99 13.32
C SER A 69 10.37 3.60 14.69
N ASP A 70 9.76 4.74 15.01
CA ASP A 70 10.02 5.42 16.28
C ASP A 70 9.25 4.73 17.41
N LEU A 71 9.73 3.55 17.77
CA LEU A 71 9.21 2.67 18.83
C LEU A 71 9.75 3.08 20.21
N LYS A 72 10.11 4.36 20.39
CA LYS A 72 10.49 4.87 21.70
C LYS A 72 9.31 4.73 22.67
N PRO A 73 9.55 4.35 23.93
CA PRO A 73 8.50 4.21 24.94
C PRO A 73 7.54 5.42 25.01
N SER A 74 8.07 6.64 24.93
CA SER A 74 7.26 7.87 24.95
C SER A 74 6.31 8.02 23.76
N ARG A 75 6.73 7.61 22.55
CA ARG A 75 5.89 7.60 21.34
C ARG A 75 4.80 6.54 21.44
N LEU A 76 5.16 5.36 21.97
CA LEU A 76 4.21 4.27 22.21
C LEU A 76 3.13 4.71 23.20
N GLU A 77 3.51 5.39 24.28
CA GLU A 77 2.59 5.98 25.26
C GLU A 77 1.64 7.01 24.64
N GLN A 78 2.19 7.96 23.88
CA GLN A 78 1.40 9.00 23.20
C GLN A 78 0.40 8.39 22.22
N ALA A 79 0.79 7.34 21.50
CA ALA A 79 -0.07 6.61 20.58
C ALA A 79 -1.05 5.65 21.27
N GLY A 80 -1.04 5.57 22.61
CA GLY A 80 -1.96 4.72 23.39
C GLY A 80 -1.58 3.25 23.44
N PHE A 81 -0.37 2.88 22.98
CA PHE A 81 0.14 1.52 23.11
C PHE A 81 0.70 1.26 24.50
N THR A 82 0.69 0.00 24.91
CA THR A 82 1.38 -0.48 26.12
C THR A 82 2.46 -1.48 25.69
N GLN A 83 3.68 -1.27 26.18
CA GLN A 83 4.84 -2.12 25.87
C GLN A 83 5.27 -2.89 27.11
N TYR A 84 5.50 -4.19 26.95
CA TYR A 84 6.07 -5.06 27.98
C TYR A 84 7.37 -5.68 27.50
N ARG A 85 8.34 -5.80 28.41
CA ARG A 85 9.62 -6.47 28.19
C ARG A 85 9.66 -7.75 29.01
N LYS A 86 10.04 -8.86 28.37
CA LYS A 86 10.21 -10.15 29.06
C LYS A 86 11.40 -10.08 30.02
N VAL A 87 11.17 -10.39 31.29
CA VAL A 87 12.19 -10.40 32.34
C VAL A 87 12.43 -11.80 32.92
N GLY A 88 11.52 -12.74 32.68
CA GLY A 88 11.64 -14.12 33.15
C GLY A 88 10.77 -15.10 32.36
N LYS A 89 10.71 -16.36 32.82
CA LYS A 89 9.85 -17.39 32.22
C LYS A 89 8.39 -17.02 32.48
N GLY A 90 7.72 -16.49 31.46
CA GLY A 90 6.32 -16.08 31.54
C GLY A 90 6.08 -14.74 32.23
N VAL A 91 7.12 -14.04 32.69
CA VAL A 91 7.00 -12.76 33.41
C VAL A 91 7.47 -11.61 32.52
N TYR A 92 6.65 -10.57 32.41
CA TYR A 92 6.94 -9.38 31.62
C TYR A 92 6.68 -8.12 32.44
N GLU A 93 7.60 -7.16 32.34
CA GLU A 93 7.51 -5.86 33.01
C GLU A 93 7.11 -4.78 32.03
N LYS A 94 6.27 -3.84 32.47
CA LYS A 94 5.84 -2.71 31.66
C LYS A 94 6.99 -1.73 31.46
N THR A 95 7.16 -1.32 30.21
CA THR A 95 8.19 -0.34 29.78
C THR A 95 7.58 0.93 29.20
N ALA A 96 6.32 0.88 28.76
CA ALA A 96 5.57 2.02 28.26
C ALA A 96 4.05 1.79 28.47
N GLY A 97 3.27 2.85 28.74
CA GLY A 97 1.80 2.81 28.67
C GLY A 97 1.08 2.70 30.02
N LYS A 98 -0.24 2.57 29.97
CA LYS A 98 -1.13 2.62 31.15
C LYS A 98 -1.46 1.24 31.76
N GLY A 99 -0.93 0.15 31.23
CA GLY A 99 -1.20 -1.21 31.73
C GLY A 99 -0.63 -1.51 33.13
N PRO A 100 -0.91 -2.70 33.70
CA PRO A 100 -0.30 -3.17 34.94
C PRO A 100 1.23 -3.18 34.87
N GLY A 101 1.91 -3.06 36.02
CA GLY A 101 3.37 -2.98 36.07
C GLY A 101 4.07 -4.29 35.67
N VAL A 102 3.42 -5.43 35.95
CA VAL A 102 3.92 -6.78 35.63
C VAL A 102 2.74 -7.62 35.12
N ILE A 103 3.00 -8.45 34.11
CA ILE A 103 2.09 -9.52 33.68
C ILE A 103 2.82 -10.86 33.78
N SER A 104 2.15 -11.88 34.30
CA SER A 104 2.60 -13.26 34.33
C SER A 104 1.68 -14.14 33.49
N ALA A 105 2.23 -15.15 32.82
CA ALA A 105 1.45 -16.25 32.30
C ALA A 105 1.09 -17.16 33.49
N ASP A 106 -0.14 -17.05 33.97
CA ASP A 106 -0.74 -18.04 34.88
C ASP A 106 -0.81 -19.42 34.21
#